data_AF-A0A929M3W9-F1
#
_entry.id   AF-A0A929M3W9-F1
#
_cell.length_a   1.000
_cell.length_b   1.000
_cell.length_c   1.000
_cell.angle_alpha   90.00
_cell.angle_beta   90.00
_cell.angle_gamma   90.00
#
_symmetry.space_group_name_H-M   'P 1'
#
loop_
_entity.id
_entity.type
_entity.pdbx_description
1 polymer ?
#
loop_
_entity_poly.entity_id
_entity_poly.type
_entity_poly.pdbx_seq_one_letter_code
_entity_poly.pdbx_strand_id
1 'polypeptide(L)'
;NISELQFLRTKEELSLRLEKRGKELQKEKNRLVFSTNEFIKNLLQQNAIDTEKKDFERKKVLDFLNKIGFDLIPQKVSENIFKMINESSSYKMKLGLSDDINIAEGKFGIQKQSDGLQFKDKKAFIKLVNKMLTGTEDLPNTMTDSGTISFFNSAKDKKEGNINTSKKEYINTQLGASPQFRIMENLGIGI
;
A
#
# COMPACT_ATOMS: atom_id res chain seq x y z
N ASN A 1 12.12 -34.61 65.55
CA ASN A 1 12.82 -34.55 64.25
C ASN A 1 12.88 -33.12 63.76
N ILE A 2 13.88 -32.38 64.23
CA ILE A 2 14.22 -31.03 63.77
C ILE A 2 15.42 -31.23 62.84
N SER A 3 15.16 -31.55 61.57
CA SER A 3 16.21 -31.93 60.61
C SER A 3 16.39 -30.95 59.46
N GLU A 4 16.01 -29.68 59.61
CA GLU A 4 16.20 -28.67 58.54
C GLU A 4 16.80 -27.33 58.98
N LEU A 5 17.28 -27.20 60.22
CA LEU A 5 17.92 -25.97 60.70
C LEU A 5 19.33 -26.25 61.25
N GLN A 6 20.24 -26.70 60.38
CA GLN A 6 21.67 -26.59 60.68
C GLN A 6 22.12 -25.15 60.42
N PHE A 7 22.12 -24.39 61.52
CA PHE A 7 22.55 -23.00 61.65
C PHE A 7 24.00 -22.82 61.16
N LEU A 8 24.19 -21.96 60.16
CA LEU A 8 25.49 -21.42 59.71
C LEU A 8 26.24 -20.83 60.91
N ARG A 9 27.48 -21.26 61.15
CA ARG A 9 28.20 -20.89 62.39
C ARG A 9 29.39 -19.95 62.23
N THR A 10 29.72 -19.46 61.03
CA THR A 10 30.72 -18.38 60.87
C THR A 10 30.32 -17.34 59.81
N LYS A 11 30.70 -16.08 60.08
CA LYS A 11 30.50 -14.94 59.16
C LYS A 11 31.09 -15.20 57.77
N GLU A 12 32.16 -16.01 57.69
CA GLU A 12 32.84 -16.39 56.46
C GLU A 12 32.01 -17.35 55.58
N GLU A 13 31.33 -18.35 56.15
CA GLU A 13 30.43 -19.23 55.38
C GLU A 13 29.23 -18.47 54.79
N LEU A 14 28.70 -17.51 55.55
CA LEU A 14 27.64 -16.60 55.10
C LEU A 14 28.13 -15.71 53.95
N SER A 15 29.32 -15.13 54.06
CA SER A 15 29.95 -14.35 52.98
C SER A 15 30.16 -15.19 51.72
N LEU A 16 30.68 -16.42 51.84
CA LEU A 16 30.88 -17.33 50.70
C LEU A 16 29.56 -17.71 50.01
N ARG A 17 28.49 -17.95 50.78
CA ARG A 17 27.15 -18.21 50.22
C ARG A 17 26.59 -16.99 49.50
N LEU A 18 26.71 -15.79 50.08
CA LEU A 18 26.26 -14.55 49.46
C LEU A 18 27.05 -14.25 48.18
N GLU A 19 28.36 -14.47 48.18
CA GLU A 19 29.21 -14.26 47.01
C GLU A 19 28.87 -15.26 45.89
N LYS A 20 28.66 -16.54 46.24
CA LYS A 20 28.21 -17.56 45.28
C LYS A 20 26.85 -17.21 44.70
N ARG A 21 25.90 -16.78 45.54
CA ARG A 21 24.56 -16.36 45.11
C ARG A 21 24.61 -15.11 44.24
N GLY A 22 25.48 -14.15 44.57
CA GLY A 22 25.73 -12.96 43.75
C GLY A 22 26.29 -13.31 42.38
N LYS A 23 27.23 -14.27 42.30
CA LYS A 23 27.76 -14.78 41.03
C LYS A 23 26.71 -15.51 40.21
N GLU A 24 25.83 -16.30 40.83
CA GLU A 24 24.70 -16.96 40.17
C GLU A 24 23.71 -15.95 39.60
N LEU A 25 23.28 -14.97 40.41
CA LEU A 25 22.37 -13.91 39.99
C LEU A 25 22.98 -13.04 38.89
N GLN A 26 24.28 -12.76 38.95
CA GLN A 26 24.97 -12.01 37.89
C GLN A 26 25.02 -12.80 36.58
N LYS A 27 25.24 -14.12 36.63
CA LYS A 27 25.18 -14.98 35.44
C LYS A 27 23.77 -15.03 34.85
N GLU A 28 22.75 -15.12 35.70
CA GLU A 28 21.35 -15.14 35.28
C GLU A 28 20.92 -13.82 34.66
N LYS A 29 21.27 -12.69 35.29
CA LYS A 29 21.09 -11.34 34.72
C LYS A 29 21.76 -11.22 33.35
N ASN A 30 23.01 -11.64 33.22
CA ASN A 30 23.73 -11.56 31.95
C ASN A 30 23.08 -12.41 30.85
N ARG A 31 22.58 -13.61 31.19
CA ARG A 31 21.82 -14.47 30.26
C ARG A 31 20.51 -13.81 29.85
N LEU A 32 19.78 -13.23 30.79
CA LEU A 32 18.51 -12.56 30.52
C LEU A 32 18.71 -11.36 29.60
N VAL A 33 19.69 -10.51 29.91
CA VAL A 33 20.08 -9.35 29.08
C VAL A 33 20.47 -9.81 27.67
N PHE A 34 21.30 -10.86 27.55
CA PHE A 34 21.68 -11.41 26.25
C PHE A 34 20.46 -11.89 25.46
N SER A 35 19.58 -12.69 26.06
CA SER A 35 18.38 -13.22 25.39
C SER A 35 17.40 -12.12 24.98
N THR A 36 17.25 -11.08 25.81
CA THR A 36 16.39 -9.93 25.53
C THR A 36 16.95 -9.11 24.37
N ASN A 37 18.27 -8.90 24.33
CA ASN A 37 18.92 -8.18 23.25
C ASN A 37 18.80 -8.92 21.92
N GLU A 38 19.00 -10.24 21.91
CA GLU A 38 18.81 -11.05 20.70
C GLU A 38 17.35 -11.03 20.23
N PHE A 39 16.38 -11.09 21.14
CA PHE A 39 14.96 -10.95 20.81
C PHE A 39 14.65 -9.58 20.18
N ILE A 40 15.10 -8.48 20.81
CA ILE A 40 14.90 -7.12 20.29
C ILE A 40 15.56 -6.97 18.91
N LYS A 41 16.77 -7.50 18.74
CA LYS A 41 17.49 -7.46 17.47
C LYS A 41 16.73 -8.19 16.35
N ASN A 42 16.22 -9.38 16.63
CA ASN A 42 15.41 -10.14 15.67
C ASN A 42 14.12 -9.39 15.32
N LEU A 43 13.46 -8.79 16.31
CA LEU A 43 12.23 -8.02 16.12
C LEU A 43 12.47 -6.75 15.28
N LEU A 44 13.59 -6.05 15.50
CA LEU A 44 14.02 -4.92 14.67
C LEU A 44 14.36 -5.33 13.24
N GLN A 45 15.05 -6.45 13.04
CA GLN A 45 15.35 -6.98 11.71
C GLN A 45 14.08 -7.37 10.95
N GLN A 46 13.13 -8.01 11.64
CA GLN A 46 11.86 -8.43 11.05
C GLN A 46 11.00 -7.20 10.67
N ASN A 47 10.96 -6.18 11.54
CA ASN A 47 10.31 -4.90 11.22
C ASN A 47 10.99 -4.18 10.05
N ALA A 48 12.32 -4.22 9.95
CA ALA A 48 13.04 -3.64 8.82
C ALA A 48 12.68 -4.35 7.51
N ILE A 49 12.69 -5.69 7.49
CA ILE A 49 12.27 -6.50 6.34
C ILE A 49 10.83 -6.22 5.94
N ASP A 50 9.91 -6.12 6.90
CA ASP A 50 8.50 -5.83 6.62
C ASP A 50 8.29 -4.40 6.10
N THR A 51 9.09 -3.44 6.57
CA THR A 51 9.10 -2.07 6.05
C THR A 51 9.64 -2.02 4.63
N GLU A 52 10.75 -2.72 4.34
CA GLU A 52 11.31 -2.85 3.00
C GLU A 52 10.32 -3.51 2.02
N LYS A 53 9.61 -4.55 2.45
CA LYS A 53 8.55 -5.18 1.64
C LYS A 53 7.40 -4.23 1.36
N LYS A 54 6.95 -3.46 2.35
CA LYS A 54 5.91 -2.43 2.17
C LYS A 54 6.37 -1.34 1.21
N ASP A 55 7.61 -0.88 1.31
CA ASP A 55 8.18 0.11 0.40
C ASP A 55 8.31 -0.43 -1.03
N PHE A 56 8.66 -1.71 -1.19
CA PHE A 56 8.72 -2.37 -2.49
C PHE A 56 7.36 -2.48 -3.16
N GLU A 57 6.32 -2.92 -2.43
CA GLU A 57 4.96 -2.98 -2.96
C GLU A 57 4.41 -1.58 -3.25
N ARG A 58 4.66 -0.60 -2.37
CA ARG A 58 4.32 0.81 -2.61
C ARG A 58 4.96 1.33 -3.90
N LYS A 59 6.23 1.04 -4.14
CA LYS A 59 6.93 1.43 -5.38
C LYS A 59 6.26 0.82 -6.61
N LYS A 60 5.87 -0.45 -6.57
CA LYS A 60 5.14 -1.11 -7.68
C LYS A 60 3.80 -0.44 -7.96
N VAL A 61 3.07 -0.01 -6.93
CA VAL A 61 1.80 0.70 -7.09
C VAL A 61 2.03 2.06 -7.74
N LEU A 62 3.00 2.83 -7.25
CA LEU A 62 3.34 4.12 -7.83
C LEU A 62 3.80 4.01 -9.29
N ASP A 63 4.65 3.03 -9.61
CA ASP A 63 5.08 2.75 -10.98
C ASP A 63 3.89 2.42 -11.89
N PHE A 64 2.90 1.67 -11.39
CA PHE A 64 1.68 1.38 -12.13
C PHE A 64 0.83 2.64 -12.37
N LEU A 65 0.62 3.47 -11.35
CA LEU A 65 -0.14 4.73 -11.46
C LEU A 65 0.52 5.68 -12.48
N ASN A 66 1.84 5.81 -12.41
CA ASN A 66 2.62 6.58 -13.37
C ASN A 66 2.49 6.01 -14.79
N LYS A 67 2.55 4.68 -14.94
CA LYS A 67 2.35 4.04 -16.24
C LYS A 67 0.98 4.38 -16.83
N ILE A 68 -0.11 4.38 -16.07
CA ILE A 68 -1.43 4.70 -16.64
C ILE A 68 -1.70 6.21 -16.78
N GLY A 69 -0.82 7.07 -16.28
CA GLY A 69 -0.93 8.54 -16.41
C GLY A 69 -1.75 9.19 -15.32
N PHE A 70 -1.93 8.49 -14.21
CA PHE A 70 -2.67 9.00 -13.08
C PHE A 70 -1.95 10.19 -12.42
N ASP A 71 -0.62 10.19 -12.43
CA ASP A 71 0.25 11.27 -11.94
C ASP A 71 0.08 12.60 -12.67
N LEU A 72 -0.50 12.57 -13.88
CA LEU A 72 -0.79 13.76 -14.68
C LEU A 72 -2.11 14.44 -14.30
N ILE A 73 -2.97 13.77 -13.51
CA ILE A 73 -4.18 14.36 -12.94
C ILE A 73 -3.79 15.08 -11.64
N PRO A 74 -4.17 16.36 -11.44
CA PRO A 74 -3.86 17.05 -10.20
C PRO A 74 -4.38 16.28 -8.98
N GLN A 75 -3.48 15.99 -8.03
CA GLN A 75 -3.77 15.13 -6.88
C GLN A 75 -5.04 15.58 -6.12
N LYS A 76 -5.13 16.88 -5.82
CA LYS A 76 -6.31 17.48 -5.14
C LYS A 76 -7.63 17.21 -5.87
N VAL A 77 -7.60 17.17 -7.21
CA VAL A 77 -8.79 16.85 -8.02
C VAL A 77 -9.17 15.38 -7.83
N SER A 78 -8.19 14.47 -7.97
CA SER A 78 -8.45 13.04 -7.79
C SER A 78 -8.92 12.69 -6.37
N GLU A 79 -8.35 13.31 -5.33
CA GLU A 79 -8.73 13.10 -3.94
C GLU A 79 -10.15 13.56 -3.65
N ASN A 80 -10.53 14.74 -4.13
CA ASN A 80 -11.89 15.26 -3.99
C ASN A 80 -12.92 14.33 -4.63
N ILE A 81 -12.62 13.83 -5.84
CA ILE A 81 -13.52 12.94 -6.57
C ILE A 81 -13.63 11.58 -5.89
N PHE A 82 -12.52 11.00 -5.44
CA PHE A 82 -12.55 9.75 -4.67
C PHE A 82 -13.29 9.89 -3.35
N LYS A 83 -13.15 11.02 -2.67
CA LYS A 83 -13.95 11.32 -1.47
C LYS A 83 -15.45 11.29 -1.78
N MET A 84 -15.89 11.99 -2.82
CA MET A 84 -17.31 11.99 -3.24
C MET A 84 -17.81 10.60 -3.63
N ILE A 85 -16.99 9.81 -4.32
CA ILE A 85 -17.33 8.42 -4.68
C ILE A 85 -17.46 7.57 -3.41
N ASN A 86 -16.47 7.60 -2.52
CA ASN A 86 -16.45 6.79 -1.29
C ASN A 86 -17.61 7.14 -0.34
N GLU A 87 -18.00 8.42 -0.27
CA GLU A 87 -19.12 8.91 0.54
C GLU A 87 -20.51 8.50 -0.01
N SER A 88 -20.60 8.06 -1.27
CA SER A 88 -21.87 7.69 -1.92
C SER A 88 -21.85 6.25 -2.43
N SER A 89 -22.61 5.38 -1.75
CA SER A 89 -22.82 4.00 -2.20
C SER A 89 -23.41 3.91 -3.61
N SER A 90 -24.23 4.88 -4.02
CA SER A 90 -24.79 4.93 -5.38
C SER A 90 -23.71 5.17 -6.43
N TYR A 91 -22.78 6.10 -6.20
CA TYR A 91 -21.68 6.34 -7.14
C TYR A 91 -20.72 5.15 -7.19
N LYS A 92 -20.37 4.56 -6.03
CA LYS A 92 -19.60 3.31 -6.00
C LYS A 92 -20.23 2.22 -6.86
N MET A 93 -21.52 1.95 -6.66
CA MET A 93 -22.24 0.92 -7.42
C MET A 93 -22.31 1.23 -8.92
N LYS A 94 -22.58 2.49 -9.30
CA LYS A 94 -22.60 2.93 -10.71
C LYS A 94 -21.23 2.79 -11.40
N LEU A 95 -20.16 2.93 -10.65
CA LEU A 95 -18.79 2.79 -11.14
C LEU A 95 -18.26 1.34 -11.03
N GLY A 96 -19.10 0.40 -10.59
CA GLY A 96 -18.71 -1.02 -10.44
C GLY A 96 -17.74 -1.28 -9.30
N LEU A 97 -17.70 -0.38 -8.31
CA LEU A 97 -16.84 -0.47 -7.14
C LEU A 97 -17.59 -1.16 -6.00
N SER A 98 -16.90 -2.04 -5.29
CA SER A 98 -17.42 -2.80 -4.14
C SER A 98 -16.81 -2.40 -2.80
N ASP A 99 -15.79 -1.54 -2.81
CA ASP A 99 -15.10 -1.05 -1.62
C ASP A 99 -14.66 0.42 -1.83
N ASP A 100 -14.04 1.03 -0.83
CA ASP A 100 -13.49 2.37 -0.94
C ASP A 100 -12.19 2.41 -1.76
N ILE A 101 -12.03 3.48 -2.54
CA ILE A 101 -10.76 3.79 -3.21
C ILE A 101 -9.82 4.41 -2.18
N ASN A 102 -8.66 3.78 -1.96
CA ASN A 102 -7.57 4.32 -1.16
C ASN A 102 -6.22 4.01 -1.84
N ILE A 103 -5.72 4.98 -2.60
CA ILE A 103 -4.48 4.84 -3.37
C ILE A 103 -3.26 4.62 -2.47
N ALA A 104 -3.21 5.24 -1.30
CA ALA A 104 -2.11 5.10 -0.35
C ALA A 104 -2.01 3.66 0.19
N GLU A 105 -3.14 2.97 0.32
CA GLU A 105 -3.21 1.56 0.73
C GLU A 105 -3.24 0.58 -0.47
N GLY A 106 -3.14 1.08 -1.71
CA GLY A 106 -3.25 0.27 -2.92
C GLY A 106 -4.63 -0.37 -3.11
N LYS A 107 -5.68 0.24 -2.54
CA LYS A 107 -7.08 -0.16 -2.71
C LYS A 107 -7.70 0.67 -3.83
N PHE A 108 -8.25 -0.01 -4.83
CA PHE A 108 -8.86 0.62 -6.00
C PHE A 108 -10.40 0.56 -5.99
N GLY A 109 -11.00 0.39 -4.80
CA GLY A 109 -12.45 0.27 -4.64
C GLY A 109 -13.04 -1.06 -5.11
N ILE A 110 -12.22 -2.11 -5.20
CA ILE A 110 -12.65 -3.47 -5.55
C ILE A 110 -12.23 -4.38 -4.40
N GLN A 111 -13.16 -5.22 -3.95
CA GLN A 111 -12.96 -6.16 -2.86
C GLN A 111 -11.74 -7.05 -3.13
N LYS A 112 -10.72 -6.91 -2.28
CA LYS A 112 -9.43 -7.59 -2.42
C LYS A 112 -9.52 -8.99 -1.82
N GLN A 113 -9.07 -10.01 -2.55
CA GLN A 113 -8.96 -11.39 -2.03
C GLN A 113 -7.54 -11.76 -1.58
N SER A 114 -6.53 -10.92 -1.80
CA SER A 114 -5.12 -11.26 -1.54
C SER A 114 -4.24 -10.05 -1.19
N ASP A 115 -3.05 -10.30 -0.63
CA ASP A 115 -2.04 -9.31 -0.22
C ASP A 115 -1.30 -8.62 -1.38
N GLY A 116 -2.01 -8.16 -2.41
CA GLY A 116 -1.38 -7.49 -3.56
C GLY A 116 -2.35 -7.04 -4.64
N LEU A 117 -1.91 -6.10 -5.49
CA LEU A 117 -2.68 -5.60 -6.62
C LEU A 117 -2.64 -6.59 -7.79
N GLN A 118 -3.73 -7.32 -8.00
CA GLN A 118 -3.81 -8.32 -9.05
C GLN A 118 -3.96 -7.67 -10.43
N PHE A 119 -3.67 -8.43 -11.48
CA PHE A 119 -3.81 -7.98 -12.86
C PHE A 119 -5.23 -7.51 -13.18
N LYS A 120 -6.26 -8.22 -12.69
CA LYS A 120 -7.67 -7.83 -12.85
C LYS A 120 -7.99 -6.47 -12.22
N ASP A 121 -7.43 -6.20 -11.04
CA ASP A 121 -7.66 -4.96 -10.29
C ASP A 121 -7.03 -3.78 -11.04
N LYS A 122 -5.82 -3.98 -11.58
CA LYS A 122 -5.15 -3.01 -12.45
C LYS A 122 -5.96 -2.70 -13.71
N LYS A 123 -6.54 -3.72 -14.35
CA LYS A 123 -7.37 -3.55 -15.55
C LYS A 123 -8.65 -2.77 -15.24
N ALA A 124 -9.31 -3.08 -14.13
CA ALA A 124 -10.50 -2.36 -13.69
C ALA A 124 -10.18 -0.91 -13.30
N PHE A 125 -9.05 -0.66 -12.63
CA PHE A 125 -8.65 0.70 -12.30
C PHE A 125 -8.25 1.52 -13.54
N ILE A 126 -7.60 0.90 -14.54
CA ILE A 126 -7.39 1.54 -15.85
C ILE A 126 -8.70 1.97 -16.48
N LYS A 127 -9.75 1.13 -16.42
CA LYS A 127 -11.08 1.49 -16.95
C LYS A 127 -11.68 2.68 -16.22
N LEU A 128 -11.55 2.74 -14.90
CA LEU A 128 -11.98 3.89 -14.12
C LEU A 128 -11.23 5.15 -14.54
N VAL A 129 -9.91 5.09 -14.65
CA VAL A 129 -9.08 6.24 -15.07
C VAL A 129 -9.41 6.67 -16.51
N ASN A 130 -9.60 5.72 -17.41
CA ASN A 130 -10.07 5.98 -18.77
C ASN A 130 -11.40 6.72 -18.77
N LYS A 131 -12.35 6.24 -17.97
CA LYS A 131 -13.66 6.87 -17.81
C LYS A 131 -13.54 8.26 -17.19
N MET A 132 -12.68 8.47 -16.19
CA MET A 132 -12.38 9.80 -15.64
C MET A 132 -11.87 10.76 -16.72
N LEU A 133 -10.97 10.30 -17.57
CA LEU A 133 -10.32 11.11 -18.60
C LEU A 133 -11.25 11.40 -19.78
N THR A 134 -12.02 10.42 -20.25
CA THR A 134 -12.70 10.48 -21.56
C THR A 134 -14.19 10.20 -21.54
N GLY A 135 -14.75 9.83 -20.39
CA GLY A 135 -16.12 9.30 -20.27
C GLY A 135 -16.26 7.88 -20.82
N THR A 136 -15.21 7.28 -21.39
CA THR A 136 -15.21 5.93 -21.94
C THR A 136 -14.22 5.03 -21.20
N GLU A 137 -14.60 3.79 -20.92
CA GLU A 137 -13.76 2.87 -20.12
C GLU A 137 -12.53 2.34 -20.88
N ASP A 138 -12.54 2.43 -22.21
CA ASP A 138 -11.56 1.76 -23.07
C ASP A 138 -10.54 2.71 -23.72
N LEU A 139 -10.63 4.01 -23.43
CA LEU A 139 -9.72 5.06 -23.89
C LEU A 139 -9.31 5.97 -22.73
N PRO A 140 -8.06 6.45 -22.68
CA PRO A 140 -7.01 6.29 -23.70
C PRO A 140 -6.10 5.09 -23.49
N ASN A 141 -6.14 4.47 -22.31
CA ASN A 141 -5.16 3.46 -21.94
C ASN A 141 -5.71 2.06 -22.23
N THR A 142 -4.86 1.12 -22.59
CA THR A 142 -5.22 -0.30 -22.66
C THR A 142 -4.07 -1.12 -22.09
N MET A 143 -4.40 -2.17 -21.32
CA MET A 143 -3.44 -3.14 -20.82
C MET A 143 -3.64 -4.47 -21.55
N THR A 144 -2.57 -4.97 -22.16
CA THR A 144 -2.52 -6.31 -22.77
C THR A 144 -2.50 -7.38 -21.69
N ASP A 145 -2.80 -8.63 -22.04
CA ASP A 145 -2.75 -9.76 -21.11
C ASP A 145 -1.34 -10.02 -20.53
N SER A 146 -0.29 -9.50 -21.19
CA SER A 146 1.10 -9.50 -20.68
C SER A 146 1.41 -8.37 -19.69
N GLY A 147 0.47 -7.45 -19.42
CA GLY A 147 0.67 -6.31 -18.52
C GLY A 147 1.32 -5.09 -19.16
N THR A 148 1.53 -5.10 -20.47
CA THR A 148 2.00 -3.93 -21.22
C THR A 148 0.87 -2.93 -21.36
N ILE A 149 1.15 -1.66 -21.02
CA ILE A 149 0.20 -0.57 -21.16
C ILE A 149 0.52 0.21 -22.43
N SER A 150 -0.50 0.42 -23.26
CA SER A 150 -0.45 1.23 -24.48
C SER A 150 -1.48 2.36 -24.39
N PHE A 151 -1.17 3.48 -25.05
CA PHE A 151 -1.98 4.70 -25.04
C PHE A 151 -2.51 4.98 -26.45
N PHE A 152 -3.72 5.47 -26.54
CA PHE A 152 -4.39 5.81 -27.79
C PHE A 152 -5.12 7.13 -27.65
N ASN A 153 -5.14 7.94 -28.72
CA ASN A 153 -5.86 9.22 -28.69
C ASN A 153 -7.36 9.03 -28.97
N SER A 154 -7.72 7.98 -29.69
CA SER A 154 -9.10 7.72 -30.10
C SER A 154 -9.39 6.22 -30.25
N ALA A 155 -10.67 5.88 -30.38
CA ALA A 155 -11.08 4.52 -30.74
C ALA A 155 -10.56 4.10 -32.13
N LYS A 156 -10.42 5.07 -33.05
CA LYS A 156 -9.84 4.83 -34.38
C LYS A 156 -8.37 4.44 -34.24
N ASP A 157 -7.60 5.21 -33.49
CA ASP A 157 -6.17 4.92 -33.25
C ASP A 157 -5.97 3.56 -32.58
N LYS A 158 -6.85 3.21 -31.63
CA LYS A 158 -6.83 1.88 -31.01
C LYS A 158 -7.07 0.76 -32.01
N LYS A 159 -8.02 0.93 -32.94
CA LYS A 159 -8.31 -0.06 -34.00
C LYS A 159 -7.17 -0.17 -35.00
N GLU A 160 -6.53 0.94 -35.33
CA GLU A 160 -5.42 1.02 -36.30
C GLU A 160 -4.06 0.69 -35.69
N GLY A 161 -3.96 0.58 -34.35
CA GLY A 161 -2.71 0.34 -33.64
C GLY A 161 -1.81 1.58 -33.51
N ASN A 162 -2.35 2.78 -33.71
CA ASN A 162 -1.61 4.04 -33.64
C ASN A 162 -1.41 4.47 -32.18
N ILE A 163 -0.30 4.03 -31.58
CA ILE A 163 0.01 4.36 -30.18
C ILE A 163 0.33 5.85 -30.04
N ASN A 164 -0.25 6.49 -29.03
CA ASN A 164 0.09 7.85 -28.65
C ASN A 164 1.43 7.88 -27.87
N THR A 165 2.41 8.58 -28.42
CA THR A 165 3.70 8.83 -27.76
C THR A 165 3.69 10.09 -26.88
N SER A 166 2.76 11.03 -27.09
CA SER A 166 2.59 12.29 -26.36
C SER A 166 1.45 12.24 -25.32
N LYS A 167 1.64 11.39 -24.30
CA LYS A 167 0.65 11.15 -23.23
C LYS A 167 0.20 12.43 -22.48
N LYS A 168 1.13 13.34 -22.17
CA LYS A 168 0.85 14.58 -21.43
C LYS A 168 -0.07 15.52 -22.19
N GLU A 169 0.18 15.71 -23.48
CA GLU A 169 -0.63 16.58 -24.36
C GLU A 169 -2.04 16.05 -24.50
N TYR A 170 -2.17 14.72 -24.63
CA TYR A 170 -3.48 14.08 -24.67
C TYR A 170 -4.29 14.30 -23.39
N ILE A 171 -3.73 13.99 -22.22
CA ILE A 171 -4.43 14.16 -20.93
C ILE A 171 -4.80 15.63 -20.71
N ASN A 172 -3.90 16.56 -21.01
CA ASN A 172 -4.19 18.00 -20.91
C ASN A 172 -5.35 18.41 -21.82
N THR A 173 -5.40 17.88 -23.05
CA THR A 173 -6.51 18.15 -23.99
C THR A 173 -7.83 17.62 -23.46
N GLN A 174 -7.85 16.42 -22.89
CA GLN A 174 -9.07 15.82 -22.36
C GLN A 174 -9.61 16.59 -21.14
N LEU A 175 -8.73 16.95 -20.21
CA LEU A 175 -9.09 17.65 -18.97
C LEU A 175 -9.43 19.13 -19.20
N GLY A 176 -8.82 19.75 -20.20
CA GLY A 176 -9.00 21.17 -20.52
C GLY A 176 -8.62 22.10 -19.36
N ALA A 177 -9.25 23.28 -19.33
CA ALA A 177 -8.99 24.29 -18.29
C ALA A 177 -9.65 23.99 -16.93
N SER A 178 -10.56 23.01 -16.85
CA SER A 178 -11.30 22.68 -15.63
C SER A 178 -11.36 21.17 -15.39
N PRO A 179 -10.24 20.55 -14.97
CA PRO A 179 -10.12 19.10 -14.82
C PRO A 179 -11.16 18.47 -13.89
N GLN A 180 -11.47 19.13 -12.76
CA GLN A 180 -12.43 18.60 -11.79
C GLN A 180 -13.84 18.47 -12.39
N PHE A 181 -14.34 19.55 -12.99
CA PHE A 181 -15.64 19.59 -13.64
C PHE A 181 -15.72 18.52 -14.73
N ARG A 182 -14.71 18.45 -15.60
CA ARG A 182 -14.70 17.50 -16.72
C ARG A 182 -14.68 16.05 -16.24
N ILE A 183 -13.90 15.72 -15.22
CA ILE A 183 -13.87 14.35 -14.69
C ILE A 183 -15.21 14.00 -14.04
N MET A 184 -15.82 14.91 -13.28
CA MET A 184 -17.15 14.68 -12.69
C MET A 184 -18.22 14.43 -13.76
N GLU A 185 -18.22 15.26 -14.81
CA GLU A 185 -19.08 15.12 -16.00
C GLU A 185 -18.88 13.74 -16.66
N ASN A 186 -17.63 13.37 -16.95
CA ASN A 186 -17.28 12.09 -17.57
C ASN A 186 -17.70 10.87 -16.73
N LEU A 187 -17.65 10.99 -15.40
CA LEU A 187 -18.10 9.95 -14.48
C LEU A 187 -19.63 9.93 -14.29
N GLY A 188 -20.36 10.92 -14.80
CA GLY A 188 -21.80 11.08 -14.56
C GLY A 188 -22.13 11.38 -13.09
N ILE A 189 -21.20 12.00 -12.38
CA ILE A 189 -21.38 12.47 -11.01
C ILE A 189 -22.00 13.88 -11.12
N GLY A 190 -23.28 13.99 -10.74
CA GLY A 190 -24.01 15.26 -10.76
C GLY A 190 -23.25 16.37 -10.04
N ILE A 191 -23.34 17.58 -10.59
CA ILE A 191 -22.71 18.80 -10.11
C ILE A 191 -23.73 19.62 -9.32
#